data_AF-A0A2E7A055-F1
#
_entry.id   AF-A0A2E7A055-F1
#
_cell.length_a   1.000
_cell.length_b   1.000
_cell.length_c   1.000
_cell.angle_alpha   90.00
_cell.angle_beta   90.00
_cell.angle_gamma   90.00
#
_symmetry.space_group_name_H-M   'P 1'
#
loop_
_entity.id
_entity.type
_entity.pdbx_description
1 polymer ?
#
loop_
_entity_poly.entity_id
_entity_poly.type
_entity_poly.pdbx_seq_one_letter_code
_entity_poly.pdbx_strand_id
1 'polypeptide(L)'
;MRFQAPLSVAGTSLALSCTINRARADDACVKEDPVNKQPGHRARPGVSPAWHRLMLLEGAVTSLRSLREAFDCDDEASLEEFGNRCRAILMALGVDTDTRVEHGLARRLAALHSFLHGLLVQASRPSDLDDVLEIIEFQRDAWRDAVVLLRRHDAGTSSIEIEA
;
A
#
# COMPACT_ATOMS: atom_id res chain seq x y z
N MET A 1 -6.89 25.19 -58.60
CA MET A 1 -7.11 26.58 -58.14
C MET A 1 -7.38 26.51 -56.63
N ARG A 2 -6.40 26.91 -55.80
CA ARG A 2 -6.38 28.12 -54.92
C ARG A 2 -7.60 28.18 -53.97
N PHE A 3 -7.42 27.78 -52.69
CA PHE A 3 -7.09 28.60 -51.50
C PHE A 3 -8.22 29.56 -51.10
N GLN A 4 -8.78 29.40 -49.88
CA GLN A 4 -8.60 30.31 -48.72
C GLN A 4 -9.50 29.89 -47.53
N ALA A 5 -8.92 29.80 -46.32
CA ALA A 5 -9.62 29.81 -45.02
C ALA A 5 -9.93 31.26 -44.60
N PRO A 6 -10.77 31.52 -43.56
CA PRO A 6 -10.20 31.62 -42.20
C PRO A 6 -11.10 31.22 -41.00
N LEU A 7 -10.38 31.01 -39.90
CA LEU A 7 -10.64 30.90 -38.45
C LEU A 7 -11.90 31.56 -37.83
N SER A 8 -12.47 30.92 -36.79
CA SER A 8 -12.86 31.47 -35.46
C SER A 8 -13.70 30.42 -34.67
N VAL A 9 -13.16 29.69 -33.69
CA VAL A 9 -13.05 29.93 -32.21
C VAL A 9 -14.32 29.58 -31.38
N ALA A 10 -14.06 28.76 -30.35
CA ALA A 10 -14.72 28.60 -29.03
C ALA A 10 -15.63 27.37 -28.78
N GLY A 11 -15.24 26.59 -27.76
CA GLY A 11 -16.04 25.58 -27.04
C GLY A 11 -15.53 24.15 -27.31
N THR A 12 -14.96 23.38 -26.39
CA THR A 12 -14.84 23.48 -24.92
C THR A 12 -13.68 22.57 -24.52
N SER A 13 -12.71 23.09 -23.76
CA SER A 13 -11.52 22.36 -23.34
C SER A 13 -11.78 21.51 -22.10
N LEU A 14 -11.29 20.28 -22.14
CA LEU A 14 -11.01 19.39 -21.02
C LEU A 14 -10.12 20.06 -19.97
N ALA A 15 -10.41 19.78 -18.69
CA ALA A 15 -9.45 19.58 -17.58
C ALA A 15 -10.25 19.30 -16.29
N LEU A 16 -10.36 18.04 -15.89
CA LEU A 16 -9.63 17.46 -14.75
C LEU A 16 -9.70 18.30 -13.46
N SER A 17 -10.66 17.98 -12.60
CA SER A 17 -10.63 18.31 -11.18
C SER A 17 -10.18 17.08 -10.37
N CYS A 18 -8.87 16.84 -10.34
CA CYS A 18 -8.23 16.01 -9.32
C CYS A 18 -7.56 16.96 -8.31
N THR A 19 -8.37 17.51 -7.42
CA THR A 19 -7.90 18.44 -6.39
C THR A 19 -7.28 17.65 -5.24
N ILE A 20 -5.96 17.49 -5.29
CA ILE A 20 -5.13 16.91 -4.22
C ILE A 20 -5.14 17.86 -3.02
N ASN A 21 -5.66 17.37 -1.89
CA ASN A 21 -5.60 18.02 -0.59
C ASN A 21 -4.15 18.13 -0.10
N ARG A 22 -3.67 19.37 0.04
CA ARG A 22 -2.42 19.73 0.70
C ARG A 22 -2.73 20.13 2.14
N ALA A 23 -2.48 19.24 3.10
CA ALA A 23 -2.48 19.60 4.51
C ALA A 23 -1.58 18.69 5.34
N ARG A 24 -0.90 19.33 6.31
CA ARG A 24 -0.05 18.83 7.41
C ARG A 24 1.40 18.47 7.12
N ALA A 25 2.29 19.24 7.73
CA ALA A 25 3.12 18.73 8.81
C ALA A 25 3.74 19.89 9.61
N ASP A 26 3.13 20.22 10.74
CA ASP A 26 3.80 20.83 11.89
C ASP A 26 3.66 19.87 13.08
N ASP A 27 4.64 19.92 13.97
CA ASP A 27 4.81 19.30 15.29
C ASP A 27 5.61 17.98 15.46
N ALA A 28 6.81 18.18 16.01
CA ALA A 28 7.35 17.62 17.25
C ALA A 28 8.04 16.23 17.28
N CYS A 29 9.37 16.30 17.33
CA CYS A 29 10.38 15.59 18.12
C CYS A 29 9.96 14.34 18.93
N VAL A 30 10.62 13.20 18.64
CA VAL A 30 11.00 12.20 19.65
C VAL A 30 12.44 11.74 19.37
N LYS A 31 13.25 11.70 20.44
CA LYS A 31 14.68 11.42 20.45
C LYS A 31 14.95 9.94 20.10
N GLU A 32 15.93 9.68 19.24
CA GLU A 32 16.37 8.33 18.88
C GLU A 32 17.47 7.84 19.83
N ASP A 33 17.30 6.64 20.39
CA ASP A 33 18.39 5.85 20.97
C ASP A 33 18.97 4.91 19.90
N PRO A 34 20.31 4.75 19.78
CA PRO A 34 20.91 3.97 18.72
C PRO A 34 21.24 2.56 19.21
N VAL A 35 20.77 1.50 18.54
CA VAL A 35 21.56 0.27 18.34
C VAL A 35 20.89 -0.67 17.32
N ASN A 36 21.75 -1.19 16.45
CA ASN A 36 21.60 -2.33 15.54
C ASN A 36 21.12 -2.05 14.10
N LYS A 37 22.12 -1.92 13.21
CA LYS A 37 21.99 -1.85 11.76
C LYS A 37 21.83 -3.25 11.17
N GLN A 38 20.74 -3.49 10.44
CA GLN A 38 20.72 -4.44 9.32
C GLN A 38 20.15 -3.74 8.07
N PRO A 39 20.80 -3.84 6.90
CA PRO A 39 20.39 -3.11 5.70
C PRO A 39 19.42 -3.95 4.87
N GLY A 40 18.22 -3.44 4.64
CA GLY A 40 17.26 -4.03 3.72
C GLY A 40 15.90 -3.34 3.86
N HIS A 41 15.71 -2.26 3.11
CA HIS A 41 14.51 -1.39 3.10
C HIS A 41 14.27 -0.67 4.44
N ARG A 42 14.57 0.65 4.46
CA ARG A 42 14.41 1.50 5.64
C ARG A 42 12.94 1.50 6.09
N ALA A 43 12.65 0.80 7.17
CA ALA A 43 11.49 1.09 7.99
C ALA A 43 11.47 2.60 8.30
N ARG A 44 10.31 3.25 8.18
CA ARG A 44 10.17 4.67 8.52
C ARG A 44 10.48 4.82 10.02
N PRO A 45 11.50 5.61 10.42
CA PRO A 45 11.79 5.83 11.84
C PRO A 45 10.56 6.43 12.52
N GLY A 46 10.20 5.89 13.69
CA GLY A 46 9.06 6.35 14.50
C GLY A 46 7.72 5.63 14.28
N VAL A 47 7.65 4.60 13.42
CA VAL A 47 6.42 3.81 13.22
C VAL A 47 6.64 2.38 13.69
N SER A 48 5.74 1.86 14.55
CA SER A 48 5.75 0.45 14.96
C SER A 48 5.74 -0.47 13.73
N PRO A 49 6.55 -1.55 13.67
CA PRO A 49 6.57 -2.48 12.54
C PRO A 49 5.18 -3.00 12.16
N ALA A 50 4.33 -3.27 13.16
CA ALA A 50 2.97 -3.72 12.95
C ALA A 50 2.11 -2.66 12.24
N TRP A 51 2.31 -1.38 12.55
CA TRP A 51 1.64 -0.26 11.87
C TRP A 51 2.18 -0.03 10.47
N HIS A 52 3.51 -0.19 10.27
CA HIS A 52 4.12 -0.07 8.95
C HIS A 52 3.49 -1.07 7.95
N ARG A 53 3.36 -2.34 8.38
CA ARG A 53 2.72 -3.37 7.56
C ARG A 53 1.26 -3.07 7.26
N LEU A 54 0.51 -2.54 8.23
CA LEU A 54 -0.88 -2.11 8.01
C LEU A 54 -0.95 -1.00 6.95
N MET A 55 -0.07 -0.01 7.02
CA MET A 55 0.00 1.07 6.01
C MET A 55 0.33 0.53 4.61
N LEU A 56 1.21 -0.48 4.50
CA LEU A 56 1.49 -1.13 3.21
C LEU A 56 0.24 -1.82 2.66
N LEU A 57 -0.51 -2.54 3.50
CA LEU A 57 -1.76 -3.20 3.09
C LEU A 57 -2.83 -2.19 2.67
N GLU A 58 -2.99 -1.09 3.40
CA GLU A 58 -3.91 0.00 3.03
C GLU A 58 -3.51 0.69 1.72
N GLY A 59 -2.20 0.91 1.52
CA GLY A 59 -1.65 1.41 0.25
C GLY A 59 -1.88 0.46 -0.92
N ALA A 60 -1.79 -0.86 -0.69
CA ALA A 60 -2.07 -1.88 -1.69
C ALA A 60 -3.55 -1.86 -2.11
N VAL A 61 -4.49 -1.84 -1.15
CA VAL A 61 -5.93 -1.73 -1.44
C VAL A 61 -6.24 -0.48 -2.24
N THR A 62 -5.72 0.67 -1.80
CA THR A 62 -5.97 1.96 -2.48
C THR A 62 -5.45 1.92 -3.92
N SER A 63 -4.22 1.43 -4.11
CA SER A 63 -3.61 1.34 -5.44
C SER A 63 -4.33 0.33 -6.34
N LEU A 64 -4.83 -0.80 -5.80
CA LEU A 64 -5.60 -1.79 -6.56
C LEU A 64 -6.94 -1.25 -7.01
N ARG A 65 -7.63 -0.48 -6.16
CA ARG A 65 -8.89 0.20 -6.52
C ARG A 65 -8.65 1.24 -7.62
N SER A 66 -7.61 2.06 -7.51
CA SER A 66 -7.24 3.01 -8.57
C SER A 66 -6.81 2.32 -9.85
N LEU A 67 -6.13 1.18 -9.77
CA LEU A 67 -5.78 0.36 -10.94
C LEU A 67 -7.04 -0.17 -11.65
N ARG A 68 -8.02 -0.65 -10.87
CA ARG A 68 -9.30 -1.09 -11.42
C ARG A 68 -10.05 0.06 -12.11
N GLU A 69 -10.09 1.23 -11.49
CA GLU A 69 -10.70 2.43 -12.10
C GLU A 69 -9.97 2.84 -13.40
N ALA A 70 -8.65 2.68 -13.44
CA ALA A 70 -7.85 2.93 -14.64
C ALA A 70 -8.17 1.95 -15.78
N PHE A 71 -8.48 0.68 -15.46
CA PHE A 71 -8.99 -0.29 -16.44
C PHE A 71 -10.36 0.12 -17.00
N ASP A 72 -11.25 0.63 -16.15
CA ASP A 72 -12.58 1.09 -16.60
C ASP A 72 -12.49 2.35 -17.48
N CYS A 73 -11.49 3.21 -17.24
CA CYS A 73 -11.25 4.45 -17.99
C CYS A 73 -10.35 4.28 -19.23
N ASP A 74 -9.75 3.11 -19.44
CA ASP A 74 -8.74 2.83 -20.48
C ASP A 74 -7.56 3.82 -20.47
N ASP A 75 -7.12 4.23 -19.27
CA ASP A 75 -6.00 5.16 -19.09
C ASP A 75 -4.68 4.39 -18.93
N GLU A 76 -3.97 4.19 -20.03
CA GLU A 76 -2.69 3.46 -20.08
C GLU A 76 -1.64 3.99 -19.09
N ALA A 77 -1.56 5.31 -18.90
CA ALA A 77 -0.57 5.91 -18.01
C ALA A 77 -0.88 5.58 -16.54
N SER A 78 -2.16 5.67 -16.16
CA SER A 78 -2.62 5.29 -14.83
C SER A 78 -2.50 3.78 -14.60
N LEU A 79 -2.80 2.95 -15.61
CA LEU A 79 -2.61 1.50 -15.53
C LEU A 79 -1.16 1.13 -15.22
N GLU A 80 -0.21 1.74 -15.92
CA GLU A 80 1.21 1.51 -15.67
C GLU A 80 1.64 2.02 -14.29
N GLU A 81 1.24 3.24 -13.89
CA GLU A 81 1.60 3.83 -12.60
C GLU A 81 1.08 2.97 -11.44
N PHE A 82 -0.23 2.72 -11.40
CA PHE A 82 -0.85 1.99 -10.30
C PHE A 82 -0.44 0.50 -10.32
N GLY A 83 -0.27 -0.10 -11.49
CA GLY A 83 0.22 -1.46 -11.64
C GLY A 83 1.65 -1.63 -11.12
N ASN A 84 2.54 -0.69 -11.44
CA ASN A 84 3.91 -0.67 -10.90
C ASN A 84 3.89 -0.47 -9.37
N ARG A 85 3.07 0.47 -8.87
CA ARG A 85 2.94 0.75 -7.43
C ARG A 85 2.44 -0.47 -6.65
N CYS A 86 1.38 -1.14 -7.11
CA CYS A 86 0.87 -2.36 -6.49
C CYS A 86 1.94 -3.46 -6.42
N ARG A 87 2.64 -3.71 -7.54
CA ARG A 87 3.72 -4.71 -7.58
C ARG A 87 4.85 -4.41 -6.60
N ALA A 88 5.27 -3.15 -6.52
CA ALA A 88 6.29 -2.72 -5.56
C ALA A 88 5.85 -2.94 -4.10
N ILE A 89 4.60 -2.65 -3.77
CA ILE A 89 4.05 -2.87 -2.42
C ILE A 89 3.97 -4.37 -2.08
N LEU A 90 3.50 -5.20 -3.02
CA LEU A 90 3.43 -6.65 -2.81
C LEU A 90 4.81 -7.27 -2.59
N MET A 91 5.82 -6.82 -3.34
CA MET A 91 7.22 -7.23 -3.11
C MET A 91 7.73 -6.79 -1.74
N ALA A 92 7.43 -5.55 -1.33
CA ALA A 92 7.80 -5.06 0.00
C ALA A 92 7.16 -5.87 1.12
N LEU A 93 5.87 -6.23 1.00
CA LEU A 93 5.15 -7.05 1.98
C LEU A 93 5.76 -8.45 2.14
N GLY A 94 6.26 -9.03 1.06
CA GLY A 94 6.98 -10.31 1.09
C GLY A 94 8.31 -10.21 1.85
N VAL A 95 9.09 -9.17 1.60
CA VAL A 95 10.40 -8.93 2.25
C VAL A 95 10.27 -8.52 3.72
N ASP A 96 9.20 -7.82 4.08
CA ASP A 96 8.91 -7.32 5.44
C ASP A 96 8.63 -8.44 6.47
N THR A 97 8.53 -9.70 6.03
CA THR A 97 8.15 -10.80 6.92
C THR A 97 9.40 -11.40 7.60
N ASP A 98 9.57 -11.16 8.90
CA ASP A 98 10.69 -11.73 9.66
C ASP A 98 10.55 -13.24 9.81
N THR A 99 11.43 -13.97 9.14
CA THR A 99 11.47 -15.44 9.20
C THR A 99 11.97 -15.95 10.53
N ARG A 100 12.69 -15.16 11.33
CA ARG A 100 13.31 -15.60 12.59
C ARG A 100 12.32 -15.84 13.71
N VAL A 101 11.17 -15.18 13.70
CA VAL A 101 10.13 -15.30 14.74
C VAL A 101 9.24 -16.52 14.48
N GLU A 102 8.61 -16.57 13.30
CA GLU A 102 7.68 -17.65 12.94
C GLU A 102 7.84 -18.05 11.46
N HIS A 103 8.81 -18.93 11.21
CA HIS A 103 9.22 -19.39 9.88
C HIS A 103 8.05 -19.92 9.02
N GLY A 104 7.14 -20.69 9.64
CA GLY A 104 6.03 -21.33 8.93
C GLY A 104 4.98 -20.34 8.43
N LEU A 105 4.69 -19.30 9.22
CA LEU A 105 3.79 -18.22 8.80
C LEU A 105 4.47 -17.31 7.77
N ALA A 106 5.72 -16.92 8.03
CA ALA A 106 6.48 -16.05 7.14
C ALA A 106 6.58 -16.62 5.72
N ARG A 107 6.89 -17.92 5.59
CA ARG A 107 6.96 -18.61 4.30
C ARG A 107 5.61 -18.63 3.57
N ARG A 108 4.50 -18.87 4.28
CA ARG A 108 3.16 -18.89 3.68
C ARG A 108 2.73 -17.51 3.18
N LEU A 109 3.03 -16.46 3.95
CA LEU A 109 2.76 -15.08 3.54
C LEU A 109 3.60 -14.66 2.34
N ALA A 110 4.90 -14.98 2.34
CA ALA A 110 5.76 -14.69 1.20
C ALA A 110 5.28 -15.41 -0.07
N ALA A 111 4.86 -16.67 0.04
CA ALA A 111 4.28 -17.41 -1.07
C ALA A 111 2.96 -16.80 -1.57
N LEU A 112 2.08 -16.40 -0.65
CA LEU A 112 0.84 -15.70 -0.99
C LEU A 112 1.12 -14.39 -1.75
N HIS A 113 2.00 -13.54 -1.25
CA HIS A 113 2.34 -12.27 -1.90
C HIS A 113 3.00 -12.48 -3.27
N SER A 114 3.82 -13.52 -3.43
CA SER A 114 4.38 -13.91 -4.73
C SER A 114 3.30 -14.35 -5.71
N PHE A 115 2.32 -15.12 -5.23
CA PHE A 115 1.18 -15.56 -6.04
C PHE A 115 0.32 -14.37 -6.48
N LEU A 116 -0.04 -13.47 -5.57
CA LEU A 116 -0.80 -12.25 -5.87
C LEU A 116 -0.07 -11.35 -6.86
N HIS A 117 1.25 -11.22 -6.75
CA HIS A 117 2.06 -10.51 -7.73
C HIS A 117 1.96 -11.15 -9.12
N GLY A 118 1.95 -12.48 -9.20
CA GLY A 118 1.73 -13.21 -10.45
C GLY A 118 0.38 -12.91 -11.10
N LEU A 119 -0.70 -12.96 -10.30
CA LEU A 119 -2.05 -12.61 -10.78
C LEU A 119 -2.11 -11.17 -11.29
N LEU A 120 -1.51 -10.22 -10.57
CA LEU A 120 -1.49 -8.81 -10.95
C LEU A 120 -0.75 -8.56 -12.28
N VAL A 121 0.34 -9.29 -12.53
CA VAL A 121 1.08 -9.19 -13.81
C VAL A 121 0.27 -9.75 -14.99
N GLN A 122 -0.57 -10.75 -14.73
CA GLN A 122 -1.41 -11.39 -15.74
C GLN A 122 -2.75 -10.68 -15.95
N ALA A 123 -3.12 -9.77 -15.06
CA ALA A 123 -4.37 -9.04 -15.13
C ALA A 123 -4.46 -8.21 -16.40
N SER A 124 -5.54 -8.42 -17.15
CA SER A 124 -5.82 -7.75 -18.42
C SER A 124 -7.16 -7.01 -18.40
N ARG A 125 -7.99 -7.30 -17.41
CA ARG A 125 -9.33 -6.78 -17.22
C ARG A 125 -9.54 -6.40 -15.76
N PRO A 126 -10.49 -5.49 -15.47
CA PRO A 126 -10.78 -5.09 -14.09
C PRO A 126 -11.23 -6.28 -13.22
N SER A 127 -11.95 -7.24 -13.80
CA SER A 127 -12.39 -8.46 -13.10
C SER A 127 -11.25 -9.35 -12.62
N ASP A 128 -10.10 -9.31 -13.30
CA ASP A 128 -8.93 -10.11 -12.93
C ASP A 128 -8.31 -9.62 -11.60
N LEU A 129 -8.66 -8.41 -11.17
CA LEU A 129 -8.18 -7.80 -9.93
C LEU A 129 -9.10 -8.07 -8.74
N ASP A 130 -10.32 -8.54 -8.95
CA ASP A 130 -11.33 -8.68 -7.88
C ASP A 130 -10.84 -9.65 -6.79
N ASP A 131 -10.33 -10.82 -7.20
CA ASP A 131 -9.78 -11.82 -6.27
C ASP A 131 -8.56 -11.28 -5.51
N VAL A 132 -7.69 -10.53 -6.20
CA VAL A 132 -6.49 -9.93 -5.59
C VAL A 132 -6.88 -8.89 -4.55
N LEU A 133 -7.88 -8.07 -4.87
CA LEU A 133 -8.41 -7.06 -3.98
C LEU A 133 -9.06 -7.69 -2.76
N GLU A 134 -9.92 -8.70 -2.93
CA GLU A 134 -10.57 -9.41 -1.83
C GLU A 134 -9.55 -10.01 -0.86
N ILE A 135 -8.53 -10.69 -1.37
CA ILE A 135 -7.49 -11.31 -0.54
C ILE A 135 -6.70 -10.26 0.25
N ILE A 136 -6.33 -9.14 -0.39
CA ILE A 136 -5.58 -8.08 0.28
C ILE A 136 -6.45 -7.35 1.31
N GLU A 137 -7.73 -7.14 1.03
CA GLU A 137 -8.69 -6.56 1.99
C GLU A 137 -8.87 -7.46 3.21
N PHE A 138 -9.06 -8.77 2.99
CA PHE A 138 -9.13 -9.74 4.08
C PHE A 138 -7.84 -9.72 4.93
N GLN A 139 -6.68 -9.71 4.28
CA GLN A 139 -5.40 -9.64 4.98
C GLN A 139 -5.25 -8.35 5.79
N ARG A 140 -5.66 -7.20 5.23
CA ARG A 140 -5.67 -5.90 5.93
C ARG A 140 -6.52 -5.97 7.19
N ASP A 141 -7.73 -6.50 7.08
CA ASP A 141 -8.68 -6.52 8.20
C ASP A 141 -8.22 -7.47 9.30
N ALA A 142 -7.73 -8.67 8.93
CA ALA A 142 -7.11 -9.59 9.87
C ALA A 142 -5.88 -8.98 10.57
N TRP A 143 -5.07 -8.21 9.84
CA TRP A 143 -3.91 -7.55 10.42
C TRP A 143 -4.30 -6.39 11.34
N ARG A 144 -5.35 -5.63 11.00
CA ARG A 144 -5.89 -4.57 11.86
C ARG A 144 -6.34 -5.15 13.20
N ASP A 145 -7.03 -6.28 13.19
CA ASP A 145 -7.45 -6.97 14.41
C ASP A 145 -6.24 -7.45 15.23
N ALA A 146 -5.22 -8.00 14.57
CA ALA A 146 -3.98 -8.41 15.23
C ALA A 146 -3.26 -7.23 15.92
N VAL A 147 -3.20 -6.05 15.28
CA VAL A 147 -2.62 -4.84 15.87
C VAL A 147 -3.40 -4.39 17.11
N VAL A 148 -4.73 -4.48 17.09
CA VAL A 148 -5.57 -4.16 18.25
C VAL A 148 -5.31 -5.14 19.39
N LEU A 149 -5.20 -6.44 19.10
CA LEU A 149 -4.88 -7.46 20.10
C LEU A 149 -3.50 -7.24 20.72
N LEU A 150 -2.49 -6.92 19.90
CA LEU A 150 -1.13 -6.63 20.36
C LEU A 150 -1.12 -5.44 21.33
N ARG A 151 -1.79 -4.33 20.97
CA ARG A 151 -1.91 -3.16 21.84
C ARG A 151 -2.58 -3.48 23.18
N ARG A 152 -3.60 -4.34 23.18
CA ARG A 152 -4.28 -4.78 24.42
C ARG A 152 -3.35 -5.63 25.28
N HIS A 153 -2.57 -6.51 24.67
CA HIS A 153 -1.60 -7.34 25.39
C HIS A 153 -0.50 -6.47 26.04
N ASP A 154 0.06 -5.51 25.30
CA ASP A 154 1.10 -4.60 25.81
C ASP A 154 0.59 -3.75 26.99
N ALA A 155 -0.67 -3.27 26.91
CA ALA A 155 -1.31 -2.51 27.98
C ALA A 155 -1.67 -3.35 29.22
N GLY A 156 -1.91 -4.66 29.07
CA GLY A 156 -2.17 -5.57 30.18
C GLY A 156 -0.89 -6.05 30.88
N THR A 157 0.22 -6.15 30.14
CA THR A 157 1.51 -6.63 30.66
C THR A 157 2.21 -5.59 31.53
N SER A 158 1.97 -4.29 31.28
CA SER A 158 2.56 -3.18 32.06
C SER A 158 1.99 -3.03 33.49
N SER A 159 1.02 -3.86 33.89
CA SER A 159 0.41 -3.81 35.23
C SER A 159 0.92 -4.89 36.20
N ILE A 160 1.90 -5.72 35.82
CA ILE A 160 2.39 -6.86 36.63
C ILE A 160 3.74 -6.57 37.32
N GLU A 161 4.33 -5.37 37.18
CA GLU A 161 5.51 -4.98 37.97
C GLU A 161 5.11 -4.14 39.19
N ILE A 162 4.62 -4.78 40.26
CA ILE A 162 4.64 -4.21 41.62
C ILE A 162 5.04 -5.30 42.63
N GLU A 163 6.07 -4.97 43.42
CA GLU A 163 6.55 -5.56 44.68
C GLU A 163 7.33 -6.88 44.64
N ALA A 164 8.66 -6.73 44.73
CA ALA A 164 9.55 -7.62 45.49
C ALA A 164 10.32 -6.79 46.51
#